data_AF-A0AB33J1K9-F1
#
_entry.id   AF-A0AB33J1K9-F1
#
_cell.length_a   1.000
_cell.length_b   1.000
_cell.length_c   1.000
_cell.angle_alpha   90.00
_cell.angle_beta   90.00
_cell.angle_gamma   90.00
#
_symmetry.space_group_name_H-M   'P 1'
#
loop_
_entity.id
_entity.type
_entity.pdbx_description
1 polymer ?
#
loop_
_entity_poly.entity_id
_entity_poly.type
_entity_poly.pdbx_seq_one_letter_code
_entity_poly.pdbx_strand_id
1 'polypeptide(L)'
;MYHYEGDNKNIFSVFEFGYLKDDTLLKKCIINKTNYISFATESGLKLGMAFKDVVRLKGKSYTLEKEIVGKILKYTINDAGASILKQYEMSSYFMELYFRDDIVYKVKFGFEYP
;
A
#
# COMPACT_ATOMS: atom_id res chain seq x y z
N MET A 1 1.19 -5.67 -11.08
CA MET A 1 -0.26 -5.97 -11.01
C MET A 1 -0.37 -7.42 -10.57
N TYR A 2 -0.99 -7.68 -9.42
CA TYR A 2 -1.11 -9.02 -8.85
C TYR A 2 -2.52 -9.54 -9.12
N HIS A 3 -2.63 -10.73 -9.70
CA HIS A 3 -3.89 -11.43 -9.98
C HIS A 3 -3.83 -12.77 -9.23
N TYR A 4 -4.89 -13.12 -8.52
CA TYR A 4 -5.01 -14.45 -7.90
C TYR A 4 -5.69 -15.42 -8.86
N GLU A 5 -5.43 -16.72 -8.72
CA GLU A 5 -6.14 -17.73 -9.51
C GLU A 5 -7.64 -17.70 -9.18
N GLY A 6 -8.49 -17.56 -10.20
CA GLY A 6 -9.95 -17.44 -10.07
C GLY A 6 -10.51 -16.02 -10.24
N ASP A 7 -9.66 -15.00 -10.34
CA ASP A 7 -10.11 -13.62 -10.59
C ASP A 7 -10.66 -13.46 -12.03
N ASN A 8 -11.84 -12.84 -12.15
CA ASN A 8 -12.30 -12.32 -13.43
C ASN A 8 -11.30 -11.28 -13.96
N LYS A 9 -11.05 -11.28 -15.27
CA LYS A 9 -10.00 -10.51 -15.98
C LYS A 9 -9.85 -9.01 -15.62
N ASN A 10 -10.81 -8.41 -14.92
CA ASN A 10 -10.87 -6.98 -14.58
C ASN A 10 -10.96 -6.68 -13.05
N ILE A 11 -10.73 -7.66 -12.17
CA ILE A 11 -10.72 -7.42 -10.71
C ILE A 11 -9.29 -7.12 -10.25
N PHE A 12 -9.11 -6.02 -9.53
CA PHE A 12 -7.82 -5.61 -8.97
C PHE A 12 -7.89 -5.66 -7.45
N SER A 13 -7.16 -6.62 -6.87
CA SER A 13 -7.19 -6.86 -5.43
C SER A 13 -6.13 -6.07 -4.67
N VAL A 14 -5.03 -5.70 -5.33
CA VAL A 14 -3.90 -5.00 -4.71
C VAL A 14 -3.34 -3.91 -5.62
N PHE A 15 -3.12 -2.74 -5.04
CA PHE A 15 -2.50 -1.59 -5.66
C PHE A 15 -1.14 -1.29 -5.04
N GLU A 16 -0.20 -0.88 -5.89
CA GLU A 16 1.15 -0.48 -5.48
C GLU A 16 1.57 0.76 -6.26
N PHE A 17 2.09 1.76 -5.56
CA PHE A 17 2.70 2.94 -6.17
C PHE A 17 3.94 3.38 -5.38
N GLY A 18 4.97 3.86 -6.08
CA GLY A 18 6.24 4.25 -5.46
C GLY A 18 7.24 4.82 -6.46
N TYR A 19 8.38 5.30 -5.97
CA TYR A 19 9.44 5.82 -6.82
C TYR A 19 10.17 4.67 -7.55
N LEU A 20 10.07 4.66 -8.88
CA LEU A 20 10.63 3.63 -9.75
C LEU A 20 12.17 3.56 -9.75
N LYS A 21 12.85 4.63 -9.34
CA LYS A 21 14.33 4.72 -9.39
C LYS A 21 15.01 3.68 -8.49
N ASP A 22 14.29 3.15 -7.49
CA ASP A 22 14.85 2.35 -6.41
C ASP A 22 14.44 0.87 -6.42
N ASP A 23 13.62 0.44 -7.37
CA ASP A 23 13.07 -0.91 -7.42
C ASP A 23 13.61 -1.70 -8.62
N THR A 24 14.51 -2.64 -8.35
CA THR A 24 15.15 -3.49 -9.37
C THR A 24 14.18 -4.50 -10.00
N LEU A 25 13.06 -4.82 -9.32
CA LEU A 25 12.04 -5.75 -9.84
C LEU A 25 11.15 -5.07 -10.89
N LEU A 26 10.89 -3.77 -10.73
CA LEU A 26 10.09 -2.98 -11.68
C LEU A 26 10.77 -2.75 -13.04
N LYS A 27 12.08 -3.00 -13.15
CA LYS A 27 12.78 -2.99 -14.46
C LYS A 27 12.35 -4.12 -15.38
N LYS A 28 11.77 -5.21 -14.85
CA LYS A 28 11.39 -6.42 -15.62
C LYS A 28 9.89 -6.50 -15.95
N CYS A 29 9.05 -5.64 -15.37
CA CYS A 29 7.61 -5.69 -15.57
C CYS A 29 7.12 -4.59 -16.51
N ILE A 30 6.01 -4.84 -17.22
CA ILE A 30 5.27 -3.81 -17.95
C ILE A 30 4.64 -2.88 -16.91
N ILE A 31 5.22 -1.69 -16.75
CA ILE A 31 4.75 -0.68 -15.80
C ILE A 31 4.10 0.49 -16.55
N ASN A 32 2.92 0.90 -16.09
CA ASN A 32 2.32 2.15 -16.54
C ASN A 32 2.99 3.31 -15.80
N LYS A 33 3.73 4.14 -16.54
CA LYS A 33 4.35 5.35 -15.99
C LYS A 33 3.36 6.50 -16.08
N THR A 34 3.31 7.32 -15.03
CA THR A 34 2.53 8.54 -15.02
C THR A 34 3.43 9.74 -14.78
N ASN A 35 3.09 10.87 -15.40
CA ASN A 35 3.74 12.16 -15.18
C ASN A 35 3.08 12.97 -14.05
N TYR A 36 2.06 12.42 -13.38
CA TYR A 36 1.46 13.05 -12.21
C TYR A 36 2.48 13.13 -11.07
N ILE A 37 2.90 14.36 -10.76
CA ILE A 37 3.89 14.65 -9.72
C ILE A 37 3.29 14.49 -8.32
N SER A 38 1.97 14.66 -8.19
CA SER A 38 1.24 14.62 -6.93
C SER A 38 0.18 13.53 -6.92
N PHE A 39 0.59 12.29 -6.65
CA PHE A 39 -0.36 11.23 -6.33
C PHE A 39 -0.70 11.27 -4.84
N ALA A 40 -1.97 11.50 -4.53
CA ALA A 40 -2.51 11.40 -3.19
C ALA A 40 -3.75 10.49 -3.21
N THR A 41 -3.86 9.59 -2.23
CA THR A 41 -5.10 8.85 -2.01
C THR A 41 -6.17 9.78 -1.46
N GLU A 42 -7.45 9.37 -1.51
CA GLU A 42 -8.56 10.15 -0.94
C GLU A 42 -8.31 10.55 0.52
N SER A 43 -7.58 9.69 1.25
CA SER A 43 -7.26 9.87 2.66
C SER A 43 -6.07 10.79 2.91
N GLY A 44 -5.50 11.40 1.86
CA GLY A 44 -4.36 12.31 1.93
C GLY A 44 -2.99 11.61 1.98
N LEU A 45 -2.92 10.29 1.81
CA LEU A 45 -1.63 9.59 1.74
C LEU A 45 -0.94 9.87 0.41
N LYS A 46 0.30 10.35 0.46
CA LYS A 46 1.15 10.64 -0.69
C LYS A 46 2.58 10.15 -0.45
N LEU A 47 3.32 9.96 -1.53
CA LEU A 47 4.77 9.76 -1.48
C LEU A 47 5.47 11.00 -0.91
N GLY A 48 6.64 10.80 -0.31
CA GLY A 48 7.42 11.89 0.28
C GLY A 48 6.97 12.33 1.68
N MET A 49 5.96 11.70 2.27
CA MET A 49 5.54 12.04 3.65
C MET A 49 6.50 11.48 4.69
N ALA A 50 6.72 12.26 5.75
CA ALA A 50 7.47 11.80 6.90
C ALA A 50 6.66 10.81 7.74
N PHE A 51 7.35 9.87 8.38
CA PHE A 51 6.77 8.88 9.28
C PHE A 51 5.81 9.49 10.30
N LYS A 52 6.21 10.59 10.95
CA LYS A 52 5.38 11.31 11.94
C LYS A 52 4.04 11.78 11.37
N ASP A 53 4.02 12.21 10.11
CA ASP A 53 2.81 12.74 9.48
C ASP A 53 1.87 11.60 9.10
N VAL A 54 2.41 10.45 8.67
CA VAL A 54 1.64 9.22 8.44
C VAL A 54 0.97 8.75 9.73
N VAL A 55 1.72 8.68 10.83
CA VAL A 55 1.17 8.25 12.13
C VAL A 55 0.11 9.24 12.65
N ARG A 56 0.29 10.55 12.42
CA ARG A 56 -0.73 11.54 12.75
C ARG A 56 -2.00 11.37 11.92
N LEU A 57 -1.87 11.00 10.65
CA LEU A 57 -2.98 10.84 9.72
C LEU A 57 -3.76 9.54 9.94
N LYS A 58 -3.06 8.42 10.16
CA LYS A 58 -3.66 7.07 10.22
C LYS A 58 -3.81 6.52 11.64
N GLY A 59 -3.22 7.17 12.63
CA GLY A 59 -3.22 6.72 14.01
C GLY A 59 -2.08 5.76 14.33
N LYS A 60 -2.07 5.26 15.58
CA LYS A 60 -0.96 4.46 16.12
C LYS A 60 -1.20 2.95 16.06
N SER A 61 -2.34 2.52 15.53
CA SER A 61 -2.70 1.10 15.43
C SER A 61 -2.06 0.45 14.20
N TYR A 62 -0.73 0.38 14.20
CA TYR A 62 0.07 -0.23 13.15
C TYR A 62 1.05 -1.25 13.73
N THR A 63 1.52 -2.16 12.88
CA THR A 63 2.73 -2.94 13.13
C THR A 63 3.91 -2.28 12.41
N LEU A 64 5.09 -2.36 13.02
CA LEU A 64 6.32 -1.79 12.48
C LEU A 64 7.36 -2.91 12.30
N GLU A 65 7.77 -3.13 11.07
CA GLU A 65 8.84 -4.05 10.71
C GLU A 65 10.08 -3.23 10.32
N LYS A 66 11.24 -3.58 10.91
CA LYS A 66 12.51 -2.94 10.58
C LYS A 66 13.24 -3.79 9.55
N GLU A 67 13.65 -3.17 8.46
CA GLU A 67 14.50 -3.78 7.45
C GLU A 67 15.92 -3.20 7.51
N ILE A 68 16.87 -3.85 6.85
CA ILE A 68 18.26 -3.39 6.79
C ILE A 68 18.37 -1.98 6.18
N VAL A 69 17.50 -1.65 5.23
CA VAL A 69 17.56 -0.40 4.45
C VAL A 69 16.37 0.53 4.75
N GLY A 70 15.58 0.25 5.80
CA GLY A 70 14.40 1.05 6.07
C GLY A 70 13.44 0.43 7.09
N LYS A 71 12.17 0.80 6.97
CA LYS A 71 11.10 0.24 7.81
C LYS A 71 9.79 0.18 7.04
N ILE A 72 8.97 -0.78 7.41
CA ILE A 72 7.64 -1.01 6.83
C ILE A 72 6.63 -0.78 7.95
N LEU A 73 5.63 0.05 7.65
CA LEU A 73 4.49 0.31 8.52
C LEU A 73 3.27 -0.40 7.93
N LYS A 74 2.70 -1.36 8.65
CA LYS A 74 1.54 -2.12 8.19
C LYS A 74 0.32 -1.80 9.05
N TYR A 75 -0.77 -1.44 8.37
CA TYR A 75 -2.11 -1.35 8.93
C TYR A 75 -2.93 -2.51 8.41
N THR A 76 -3.68 -3.18 9.27
CA THR A 76 -4.55 -4.29 8.91
C THR A 76 -5.93 -4.06 9.49
N ILE A 77 -6.95 -4.32 8.67
CA ILE A 77 -8.34 -4.42 9.09
C ILE A 77 -8.74 -5.88 8.84
N ASN A 78 -9.02 -6.60 9.90
CA ASN A 78 -9.43 -8.01 9.88
C ASN A 78 -10.74 -8.25 10.67
N ASP A 79 -11.43 -7.18 11.04
CA ASP A 79 -12.73 -7.25 11.69
C ASP A 79 -13.84 -7.42 10.64
N ALA A 80 -14.46 -8.60 10.60
CA ALA A 80 -15.58 -8.92 9.70
C ALA A 80 -16.79 -7.96 9.87
N GLY A 81 -16.86 -7.22 10.97
CA GLY A 81 -17.83 -6.15 11.19
C GLY A 81 -17.58 -4.88 10.37
N ALA A 82 -16.34 -4.66 9.90
CA ALA A 82 -15.92 -3.42 9.25
C ALA A 82 -16.66 -3.20 7.92
N SER A 83 -17.21 -2.00 7.73
CA SER A 83 -18.01 -1.64 6.55
C SER A 83 -17.26 -1.86 5.24
N ILE A 84 -15.95 -1.58 5.21
CA ILE A 84 -15.12 -1.78 4.02
C ILE A 84 -14.99 -3.27 3.66
N LEU A 85 -14.86 -4.17 4.64
CA LEU A 85 -14.76 -5.60 4.37
C LEU A 85 -16.11 -6.18 3.91
N LYS A 86 -17.21 -5.73 4.51
CA LYS A 86 -18.57 -6.13 4.09
C LYS A 86 -18.92 -5.63 2.69
N GLN A 87 -18.57 -4.39 2.36
CA GLN A 87 -18.89 -3.80 1.06
C GLN A 87 -18.25 -4.57 -0.10
N TYR A 88 -17.05 -5.12 0.12
CA TYR A 88 -16.31 -5.85 -0.90
C TYR A 88 -16.33 -7.37 -0.70
N GLU A 89 -17.06 -7.88 0.29
CA GLU A 89 -17.11 -9.32 0.67
C GLU A 89 -15.72 -9.93 0.91
N MET A 90 -14.82 -9.17 1.52
CA MET A 90 -13.41 -9.53 1.71
C MET A 90 -13.09 -9.91 3.15
N SER A 91 -12.08 -10.78 3.32
CA SER A 91 -11.67 -11.31 4.63
C SER A 91 -10.77 -10.36 5.41
N SER A 92 -9.88 -9.64 4.72
CA SER A 92 -8.98 -8.66 5.32
C SER A 92 -8.60 -7.58 4.31
N TYR A 93 -8.23 -6.42 4.85
CA TYR A 93 -7.63 -5.32 4.10
C TYR A 93 -6.33 -4.93 4.76
N PHE A 94 -5.32 -4.64 3.95
CA PHE A 94 -4.02 -4.21 4.44
C PHE A 94 -3.52 -2.97 3.71
N MET A 95 -2.66 -2.23 4.40
CA MET A 95 -1.91 -1.11 3.86
C MET A 95 -0.50 -1.10 4.44
N GLU A 96 0.47 -1.22 3.56
CA GLU A 96 1.90 -1.17 3.83
C GLU A 96 2.48 0.14 3.30
N LEU A 97 3.21 0.85 4.16
CA LEU A 97 4.00 2.01 3.79
C LEU A 97 5.47 1.70 4.02
N TYR A 98 6.26 1.88 2.97
CA TYR A 98 7.68 1.60 2.97
C TYR A 98 8.44 2.92 3.11
N PHE A 99 9.37 2.96 4.06
CA PHE A 99 10.13 4.14 4.42
C PHE A 99 11.62 3.95 4.18
N ARG A 100 12.26 4.99 3.65
CA ARG A 100 13.72 5.20 3.64
C ARG A 100 13.99 6.58 4.20
N ASP A 101 14.97 6.70 5.11
CA ASP A 101 15.28 7.96 5.80
C ASP A 101 14.04 8.65 6.39
N ASP A 102 13.12 7.85 6.97
CA ASP A 102 11.83 8.30 7.51
C ASP A 102 10.83 8.91 6.50
N ILE A 103 11.09 8.77 5.19
CA ILE A 103 10.23 9.25 4.11
C ILE A 103 9.55 8.09 3.39
N VAL A 104 8.24 8.20 3.15
CA VAL A 104 7.47 7.23 2.35
C VAL A 104 7.94 7.26 0.90
N TYR A 105 8.48 6.14 0.42
CA TYR A 105 8.90 6.00 -0.99
C TYR A 105 8.03 5.01 -1.78
N LYS A 106 7.27 4.16 -1.09
CA LYS A 106 6.37 3.17 -1.68
C LYS A 106 5.18 2.92 -0.75
N VAL A 107 4.01 2.72 -1.36
CA VAL A 107 2.78 2.36 -0.67
C VAL A 107 2.15 1.19 -1.42
N LYS A 108 1.74 0.16 -0.67
CA LYS A 108 1.05 -1.02 -1.18
C LYS A 108 -0.18 -1.26 -0.32
N PHE A 109 -1.34 -1.44 -0.93
CA PHE A 109 -2.57 -1.67 -0.19
C PHE A 109 -3.56 -2.47 -1.02
N GLY A 110 -4.47 -3.15 -0.35
CA GLY A 110 -5.43 -4.01 -1.02
C GLY A 110 -6.12 -4.95 -0.05
N PHE A 111 -6.87 -5.88 -0.62
CA PHE A 111 -7.51 -6.96 0.12
C PHE A 111 -6.63 -8.20 0.09
N GLU A 112 -6.59 -8.96 1.18
CA GLU A 112 -6.03 -10.33 1.15
C GLU A 112 -7.18 -11.30 0.86
N TYR A 113 -6.93 -12.20 -0.08
CA TYR A 113 -7.83 -13.29 -0.41
C TYR A 113 -7.53 -14.49 0.51
N PRO A 114 -8.54 -15.20 1.03
CA PRO A 114 -8.35 -16.39 1.85
C PRO A 114 -7.74 -17.57 1.08
#